data_AF-A0A1B7W621-F1
#
_entry.id   AF-A0A1B7W621-F1
#
_cell.length_a   1.000
_cell.length_b   1.000
_cell.length_c   1.000
_cell.angle_alpha   90.00
_cell.angle_beta   90.00
_cell.angle_gamma   90.00
#
_symmetry.space_group_name_H-M   'P 1'
#
loop_
_entity.id
_entity.type
_entity.pdbx_description
1 polymer ?
#
loop_
_entity_poly.entity_id
_entity_poly.type
_entity_poly.pdbx_seq_one_letter_code
_entity_poly.pdbx_strand_id
1 'polypeptide(L)'
;MKARYQYRFYPTIQQQQSLARLFGCVRVVWNDALAICKQAEKLPSNNDLQKLVITQAKKTTEREWLSDVSSVPLQQSVADLGIAYKNFFDSLKGKRKGKKVGTPRFKKKTNQQSARFVKTGFSIQGEQVYLAKIGNVKPIWSRELPSSPSSVIVIKDCANRYFLSFVVEVKPVNIDAKNQSIGIDLGIKT
;
A
#
# COMPACT_ATOMS: atom_id res chain seq x y z
N MET A 1 -16.20 -8.42 -6.36
CA MET A 1 -15.38 -7.25 -6.75
C MET A 1 -14.58 -6.82 -5.54
N LYS A 2 -13.35 -6.31 -5.73
CA LYS A 2 -12.54 -5.82 -4.62
C LYS A 2 -12.95 -4.40 -4.23
N ALA A 3 -13.18 -4.18 -2.95
CA ALA A 3 -13.43 -2.85 -2.37
C ALA A 3 -12.39 -2.53 -1.28
N ARG A 4 -12.24 -1.23 -0.98
CA ARG A 4 -11.41 -0.77 0.14
C ARG A 4 -12.27 -0.21 1.26
N TYR A 5 -12.08 -0.73 2.46
CA TYR A 5 -12.75 -0.26 3.68
C TYR A 5 -11.71 0.40 4.58
N GLN A 6 -11.89 1.69 4.85
CA GLN A 6 -10.94 2.50 5.60
C GLN A 6 -11.50 2.89 6.97
N TYR A 7 -10.69 2.71 8.01
CA TYR A 7 -11.02 3.02 9.41
C TYR A 7 -9.91 3.82 10.06
N ARG A 8 -10.30 4.78 10.90
CA ARG A 8 -9.36 5.58 11.71
C ARG A 8 -8.87 4.74 12.87
N PHE A 9 -7.62 4.93 13.28
CA PHE A 9 -7.14 4.44 14.58
C PHE A 9 -6.18 5.44 15.23
N TYR A 10 -5.95 5.29 16.52
CA TYR A 10 -5.08 6.14 17.33
C TYR A 10 -3.97 5.29 17.93
N PRO A 11 -2.79 5.23 17.30
CA PRO A 11 -1.67 4.47 17.83
C PRO A 11 -1.11 5.09 19.12
N THR A 12 -0.64 4.24 20.02
CA THR A 12 0.16 4.67 21.18
C THR A 12 1.48 5.32 20.73
N ILE A 13 2.15 6.03 21.63
CA ILE A 13 3.46 6.66 21.33
C ILE A 13 4.46 5.63 20.81
N GLN A 14 4.54 4.46 21.44
CA GLN A 14 5.42 3.37 21.01
C GLN A 14 5.05 2.86 19.61
N GLN A 15 3.76 2.69 19.32
CA GLN A 15 3.29 2.28 18.00
C GLN A 15 3.60 3.35 16.94
N GLN A 16 3.49 4.64 17.27
CA GLN A 16 3.86 5.73 16.37
C GLN A 16 5.33 5.68 15.98
N GLN A 17 6.23 5.40 16.93
CA GLN A 17 7.66 5.23 16.69
C GLN A 17 7.94 4.03 15.78
N SER A 18 7.34 2.87 16.08
CA SER A 18 7.47 1.66 15.25
C SER A 18 6.92 1.87 13.84
N LEU A 19 5.78 2.54 13.70
CA LEU A 19 5.19 2.90 12.41
C LEU A 19 6.08 3.89 11.64
N ALA A 20 6.67 4.88 12.31
CA ALA A 20 7.59 5.82 11.68
C ALA A 20 8.84 5.11 11.13
N ARG A 21 9.43 4.17 11.89
CA ARG A 21 10.52 3.31 11.40
C ARG A 21 10.08 2.49 10.20
N LEU A 22 8.92 1.84 10.29
CA LEU A 22 8.35 1.04 9.19
C LEU A 22 8.16 1.86 7.92
N PHE A 23 7.52 3.03 8.00
CA PHE A 23 7.34 3.91 6.84
C PHE A 23 8.67 4.39 6.26
N GLY A 24 9.65 4.68 7.11
CA GLY A 24 11.01 4.99 6.71
C GLY A 24 11.64 3.86 5.88
N CYS A 25 11.59 2.63 6.38
CA CYS A 25 12.11 1.43 5.70
C CYS A 25 11.41 1.19 4.36
N VAL A 26 10.08 1.22 4.34
CA VAL A 26 9.28 1.03 3.12
C VAL A 26 9.62 2.07 2.05
N ARG A 27 9.83 3.32 2.46
CA ARG A 27 10.24 4.42 1.57
C ARG A 27 11.64 4.19 1.00
N VAL A 28 12.60 3.79 1.83
CA VAL A 28 13.98 3.53 1.38
C VAL A 28 14.01 2.35 0.41
N VAL A 29 13.37 1.23 0.76
CA VAL A 29 13.28 0.05 -0.13
C VAL A 29 12.64 0.41 -1.48
N TRP A 30 11.58 1.22 -1.49
CA TRP A 30 10.98 1.72 -2.74
C TRP A 30 11.97 2.56 -3.54
N ASN A 31 12.64 3.51 -2.90
CA ASN A 31 13.51 4.45 -3.57
C ASN A 31 14.78 3.76 -4.11
N ASP A 32 15.38 2.86 -3.33
CA ASP A 32 16.56 2.09 -3.75
C ASP A 32 16.18 1.18 -4.95
N ALA A 33 15.04 0.49 -4.89
CA ALA A 33 14.56 -0.32 -6.03
C ALA A 33 14.26 0.53 -7.27
N LEU A 34 13.63 1.71 -7.10
CA LEU A 34 13.35 2.63 -8.20
C LEU A 34 14.63 3.19 -8.83
N ALA A 35 15.66 3.48 -8.03
CA ALA A 35 16.95 3.95 -8.52
C ALA A 35 17.60 2.89 -9.44
N ILE A 36 17.62 1.62 -9.01
CA ILE A 36 18.11 0.50 -9.82
C ILE A 36 17.32 0.40 -11.12
N CYS A 37 15.98 0.40 -11.06
CA CYS A 37 15.13 0.31 -12.25
C CYS A 37 15.37 1.46 -13.25
N LYS A 38 15.74 2.65 -12.77
CA LYS A 38 16.02 3.81 -13.63
C LYS A 38 17.37 3.75 -14.33
N GLN A 39 18.33 3.02 -13.76
CA GLN A 39 19.66 2.84 -14.33
C GLN A 39 19.77 1.59 -15.20
N ALA A 40 18.87 0.62 -15.03
CA ALA A 40 18.89 -0.63 -15.77
C ALA A 40 18.32 -0.45 -17.20
N GLU A 41 19.00 -1.01 -18.19
CA GLU A 41 18.52 -1.09 -19.57
C GLU A 41 17.23 -1.90 -19.69
N LYS A 42 17.12 -2.96 -18.87
CA LYS A 42 15.95 -3.82 -18.75
C LYS A 42 15.49 -3.87 -17.30
N LEU A 43 14.18 -3.74 -17.09
CA LEU A 43 13.62 -3.79 -15.73
C LEU A 43 13.94 -5.13 -15.05
N PRO A 44 14.59 -5.11 -13.89
CA PRO A 44 14.84 -6.31 -13.11
C PRO A 44 13.53 -6.91 -12.59
N SER A 45 13.54 -8.21 -12.29
CA SER A 45 12.37 -8.85 -11.67
C SER A 45 12.17 -8.37 -10.23
N ASN A 46 10.93 -8.50 -9.72
CA ASN A 46 10.66 -8.18 -8.32
C ASN A 46 11.52 -9.03 -7.35
N ASN A 47 11.82 -10.28 -7.71
CA ASN A 47 12.63 -11.17 -6.88
C ASN A 47 14.08 -10.69 -6.80
N ASP A 48 14.65 -10.27 -7.94
CA ASP A 48 16.01 -9.72 -7.98
C ASP A 48 16.10 -8.43 -7.17
N LEU A 49 15.12 -7.52 -7.35
CA LEU A 49 15.05 -6.29 -6.56
C LEU A 49 14.94 -6.58 -5.06
N GLN A 50 14.06 -7.50 -4.64
CA GLN A 50 13.94 -7.87 -3.22
C GLN A 50 15.25 -8.46 -2.68
N LYS A 51 15.95 -9.29 -3.46
CA LYS A 51 17.25 -9.82 -3.07
C LYS A 51 18.28 -8.70 -2.83
N LEU A 52 18.36 -7.73 -3.74
CA LEU A 52 19.30 -6.62 -3.64
C LEU A 52 18.93 -5.65 -2.50
N VAL A 53 17.73 -5.06 -2.55
CA VAL A 53 17.37 -3.92 -1.69
C VAL A 53 16.75 -4.31 -0.34
N ILE A 54 16.56 -5.61 -0.10
CA ILE A 54 16.08 -6.12 1.20
C ILE A 54 17.08 -7.15 1.73
N THR A 55 17.27 -8.29 1.06
CA THR A 55 18.00 -9.43 1.62
C THR A 55 19.50 -9.13 1.78
N GLN A 56 20.13 -8.56 0.77
CA GLN A 56 21.54 -8.17 0.82
C GLN A 56 21.72 -6.86 1.57
N ALA A 57 20.85 -5.88 1.33
CA ALA A 57 20.87 -4.60 2.07
C ALA A 57 20.84 -4.80 3.60
N LYS A 58 20.00 -5.70 4.13
CA LYS A 58 19.96 -5.98 5.58
C LYS A 58 21.28 -6.45 6.19
N LYS A 59 22.23 -6.92 5.37
CA LYS A 59 23.54 -7.41 5.82
C LYS A 59 24.60 -6.31 5.81
N THR A 60 24.30 -5.11 5.32
CA THR A 60 25.24 -3.99 5.31
C THR A 60 24.98 -3.09 6.51
N THR A 61 26.04 -2.48 7.06
CA THR A 61 25.94 -1.56 8.21
C THR A 61 25.03 -0.36 7.89
N GLU A 62 24.99 0.11 6.64
CA GLU A 62 24.16 1.25 6.22
C GLU A 62 22.64 0.95 6.19
N ARG A 63 22.26 -0.34 6.17
CA ARG A 63 20.89 -0.81 5.92
C ARG A 63 20.44 -1.90 6.89
N GLU A 64 21.22 -2.22 7.92
CA GLU A 64 20.90 -3.24 8.93
C GLU A 64 19.56 -2.98 9.64
N TRP A 65 19.21 -1.71 9.85
CA TRP A 65 17.95 -1.25 10.47
C TRP A 65 16.69 -1.66 9.68
N LEU A 66 16.81 -2.13 8.43
CA LEU A 66 15.70 -2.79 7.72
C LEU A 66 15.25 -4.10 8.39
N SER A 67 16.08 -4.67 9.28
CA SER A 67 15.77 -5.87 10.08
C SER A 67 14.87 -5.59 11.28
N ASP A 68 14.75 -4.33 11.70
CA ASP A 68 13.96 -3.94 12.87
C ASP A 68 12.44 -3.95 12.61
N VAL A 69 12.06 -3.97 11.33
CA VAL A 69 10.66 -3.90 10.89
C VAL A 69 10.22 -5.19 10.23
N SER A 70 8.90 -5.37 10.09
CA SER A 70 8.35 -6.51 9.36
C SER A 70 8.85 -6.51 7.90
N SER A 71 9.30 -7.67 7.44
CA SER A 71 9.73 -7.87 6.04
C SER A 71 8.56 -7.79 5.05
N VAL A 72 7.33 -8.06 5.50
CA VAL A 72 6.15 -8.12 4.65
C VAL A 72 5.91 -6.79 3.93
N PRO A 73 5.83 -5.62 4.62
CA PRO A 73 5.69 -4.35 3.92
C PRO A 73 6.89 -3.96 3.03
N LEU A 74 8.11 -4.42 3.35
CA LEU A 74 9.28 -4.15 2.50
C LEU A 74 9.14 -4.88 1.16
N GLN A 75 8.79 -6.16 1.20
CA GLN A 75 8.54 -6.97 0.00
C GLN A 75 7.36 -6.42 -0.80
N GLN A 76 6.28 -6.02 -0.13
CA GLN A 76 5.14 -5.41 -0.79
C GLN A 76 5.48 -4.05 -1.42
N SER A 77 6.43 -3.28 -0.87
CA SER A 77 6.92 -2.04 -1.47
C SER A 77 7.53 -2.28 -2.85
N VAL A 78 8.35 -3.32 -3.00
CA VAL A 78 8.92 -3.72 -4.30
C VAL A 78 7.84 -4.26 -5.24
N ALA A 79 6.89 -5.06 -4.73
CA ALA A 79 5.77 -5.55 -5.54
C ALA A 79 4.89 -4.41 -6.07
N ASP A 80 4.61 -3.41 -5.25
CA ASP A 80 3.86 -2.21 -5.62
C ASP A 80 4.60 -1.40 -6.70
N LEU A 81 5.94 -1.37 -6.68
CA LEU A 81 6.75 -0.75 -7.72
C LEU A 81 6.63 -1.50 -9.06
N GLY A 82 6.69 -2.83 -9.03
CA GLY A 82 6.46 -3.65 -10.22
C GLY A 82 5.07 -3.42 -10.83
N ILE A 83 4.03 -3.30 -10.00
CA ILE A 83 2.68 -2.94 -10.44
C ILE A 83 2.65 -1.53 -11.04
N ALA A 84 3.36 -0.57 -10.44
CA ALA A 84 3.43 0.80 -10.97
C ALA A 84 4.07 0.85 -12.37
N TYR A 85 5.17 0.13 -12.60
CA TYR A 85 5.77 -0.01 -13.93
C TYR A 85 4.85 -0.73 -14.91
N LYS A 86 4.21 -1.82 -14.50
CA LYS A 86 3.22 -2.52 -15.34
C LYS A 86 2.11 -1.56 -15.80
N ASN A 87 1.53 -0.82 -14.86
CA ASN A 87 0.50 0.17 -15.17
C ASN A 87 0.99 1.26 -16.12
N PHE A 88 2.24 1.72 -15.98
CA PHE A 88 2.87 2.67 -16.90
C PHE A 88 2.89 2.13 -18.33
N PHE A 89 3.48 0.95 -18.55
CA PHE A 89 3.54 0.36 -19.90
C PHE A 89 2.17 0.00 -20.47
N ASP A 90 1.26 -0.56 -19.65
CA ASP A 90 -0.10 -0.89 -20.08
C ASP A 90 -0.88 0.37 -20.49
N SER A 91 -0.61 1.52 -19.86
CA SER A 91 -1.21 2.79 -20.26
C SER A 91 -0.65 3.34 -21.58
N LEU A 92 0.64 3.12 -21.87
CA LEU A 92 1.26 3.51 -23.14
C LEU A 92 0.72 2.66 -24.30
N LYS A 93 0.45 1.36 -24.03
CA LYS A 93 -0.06 0.39 -25.01
C LYS A 93 -1.59 0.42 -25.16
N GLY A 94 -2.29 1.32 -24.48
CA GLY A 94 -3.76 1.39 -24.51
C GLY A 94 -4.49 0.20 -23.88
N LYS A 95 -3.79 -0.71 -23.18
CA LYS A 95 -4.39 -1.88 -22.50
C LYS A 95 -5.18 -1.47 -21.25
N ARG A 96 -4.80 -0.34 -20.65
CA ARG A 96 -5.45 0.21 -19.46
C ARG A 96 -6.43 1.31 -19.88
N LYS A 97 -7.69 1.21 -19.42
CA LYS A 97 -8.69 2.28 -19.56
C LYS A 97 -8.30 3.53 -18.75
N GLY A 98 -8.53 4.71 -19.29
CA GLY A 98 -8.30 6.00 -18.64
C GLY A 98 -7.04 6.73 -19.11
N LYS A 99 -6.67 7.80 -18.39
CA LYS A 99 -5.51 8.64 -18.75
C LYS A 99 -4.20 7.85 -18.69
N LYS A 100 -3.27 8.18 -19.59
CA LYS A 100 -1.88 7.70 -19.53
C LYS A 100 -1.28 8.03 -18.16
N VAL A 101 -0.64 7.05 -17.52
CA VAL A 101 0.01 7.28 -16.22
C VAL A 101 1.49 7.58 -16.44
N GLY A 102 2.08 8.39 -15.57
CA GLY A 102 3.52 8.66 -15.60
C GLY A 102 4.35 7.51 -15.04
N THR A 103 5.67 7.61 -15.20
CA THR A 103 6.61 6.66 -14.59
C THR A 103 6.58 6.75 -13.06
N PRO A 104 6.95 5.67 -12.34
CA PRO A 104 7.03 5.69 -10.88
C PRO A 104 7.99 6.78 -10.38
N ARG A 105 7.59 7.47 -9.29
CA ARG A 105 8.35 8.56 -8.68
C ARG A 105 8.93 8.16 -7.33
N PHE A 106 10.03 8.81 -6.95
CA PHE A 106 10.61 8.65 -5.63
C PHE A 106 9.63 9.11 -4.53
N LYS A 107 9.53 8.32 -3.47
CA LYS A 107 8.71 8.64 -2.30
C LYS A 107 9.43 9.65 -1.42
N LYS A 108 8.70 10.68 -0.99
CA LYS A 108 9.15 11.72 -0.06
C LYS A 108 8.63 11.44 1.35
N LYS A 109 9.37 11.86 2.38
CA LYS A 109 8.98 11.68 3.79
C LYS A 109 7.77 12.55 4.18
N THR A 110 7.63 13.71 3.56
CA THR A 110 6.60 14.74 3.86
C THR A 110 5.23 14.44 3.25
N ASN A 111 5.15 13.51 2.28
CA ASN A 111 3.88 13.09 1.71
C ASN A 111 3.19 12.05 2.60
N GLN A 112 1.96 11.67 2.24
CA GLN A 112 1.30 10.50 2.79
C GLN A 112 2.23 9.28 2.79
N GLN A 113 2.27 8.58 3.92
CA GLN A 113 3.08 7.39 4.13
C GLN A 113 2.17 6.16 4.22
N SER A 114 2.61 5.04 3.67
CA SER A 114 1.81 3.83 3.66
C SER A 114 2.67 2.57 3.73
N ALA A 115 2.18 1.56 4.45
CA ALA A 115 2.79 0.24 4.54
C ALA A 115 1.70 -0.84 4.36
N ARG A 116 1.89 -1.72 3.36
CA ARG A 116 0.92 -2.77 3.04
C ARG A 116 1.33 -4.08 3.69
N PHE A 117 0.41 -4.67 4.45
CA PHE A 117 0.52 -6.01 5.00
C PHE A 117 -0.42 -6.96 4.25
N VAL A 118 0.05 -8.17 4.00
CA VAL A 118 -0.76 -9.31 3.52
C VAL A 118 -0.92 -10.32 4.66
N LYS A 119 -1.73 -11.37 4.48
CA LYS A 119 -2.14 -12.31 5.57
C LYS A 119 -0.99 -12.86 6.44
N THR A 120 0.24 -12.94 5.92
CA THR A 120 1.42 -13.37 6.70
C THR A 120 1.94 -12.34 7.69
N GLY A 121 1.46 -11.09 7.63
CA GLY A 121 1.93 -9.98 8.46
C GLY A 121 0.82 -9.22 9.19
N PHE A 122 -0.44 -9.64 9.05
CA PHE A 122 -1.56 -9.08 9.83
C PHE A 122 -2.65 -10.13 10.08
N SER A 123 -3.42 -9.92 11.15
CA SER A 123 -4.64 -10.67 11.42
C SER A 123 -5.66 -9.80 12.15
N ILE A 124 -6.94 -10.14 12.04
CA ILE A 124 -8.01 -9.51 12.82
C ILE A 124 -8.29 -10.42 14.02
N GLN A 125 -8.26 -9.87 15.22
CA GLN A 125 -8.43 -10.56 16.51
C GLN A 125 -9.53 -9.86 17.31
N GLY A 126 -10.77 -10.33 17.16
CA GLY A 126 -11.95 -9.64 17.69
C GLY A 126 -12.04 -8.22 17.10
N GLU A 127 -12.07 -7.21 17.97
CA GLU A 127 -12.08 -5.79 17.57
C GLU A 127 -10.69 -5.21 17.25
N GLN A 128 -9.62 -5.96 17.48
CA GLN A 128 -8.25 -5.51 17.27
C GLN A 128 -7.67 -6.05 15.96
N VAL A 129 -6.64 -5.37 15.48
CA VAL A 129 -5.89 -5.77 14.29
C VAL A 129 -4.43 -5.94 14.72
N TYR A 130 -3.94 -7.17 14.66
CA TYR A 130 -2.53 -7.46 14.86
C TYR A 130 -1.75 -7.08 13.61
N LEU A 131 -0.64 -6.36 13.80
CA LEU A 131 0.31 -5.99 12.76
C LEU A 131 1.71 -6.46 13.18
N ALA A 132 2.36 -7.27 12.35
CA ALA A 132 3.68 -7.81 12.66
C ALA A 132 4.70 -6.69 12.99
N LYS A 133 5.43 -6.83 14.10
CA LYS A 133 6.38 -5.84 14.66
C LYS A 133 5.78 -4.48 15.08
N ILE A 134 4.46 -4.30 14.99
CA ILE A 134 3.75 -3.12 15.50
C ILE A 134 2.88 -3.47 16.71
N GLY A 135 2.32 -4.69 16.75
CA GLY A 135 1.41 -5.16 17.79
C GLY A 135 -0.07 -4.96 17.44
N ASN A 136 -0.93 -5.05 18.44
CA ASN A 136 -2.37 -4.90 18.29
C ASN A 136 -2.77 -3.41 18.25
N VAL A 137 -3.49 -3.03 17.20
CA VAL A 137 -4.11 -1.70 17.08
C VAL A 137 -5.63 -1.83 17.09
N LYS A 138 -6.31 -0.87 17.71
CA LYS A 138 -7.78 -0.83 17.76
C LYS A 138 -8.30 0.25 16.80
N PRO A 139 -8.77 -0.09 15.59
CA PRO A 139 -9.47 0.86 14.74
C PRO A 139 -10.87 1.17 15.27
N ILE A 140 -11.40 2.32 14.86
CA ILE A 140 -12.80 2.69 15.08
C ILE A 140 -13.62 2.06 13.97
N TRP A 141 -14.32 0.98 14.30
CA TRP A 141 -15.18 0.26 13.38
C TRP A 141 -16.48 1.04 13.13
N SER A 142 -16.55 1.80 12.04
CA SER A 142 -17.76 2.51 11.63
C SER A 142 -18.75 1.65 10.84
N ARG A 143 -18.36 0.43 10.49
CA ARG A 143 -19.12 -0.59 9.73
C ARG A 143 -18.35 -1.90 9.75
N GLU A 144 -19.07 -3.01 9.65
CA GLU A 144 -18.46 -4.34 9.53
C GLU A 144 -17.74 -4.52 8.19
N LEU A 145 -16.74 -5.42 8.19
CA LEU A 145 -16.09 -5.85 6.96
C LEU A 145 -16.98 -6.90 6.26
N PRO A 146 -17.30 -6.74 4.97
CA PRO A 146 -18.19 -7.66 4.25
C PRO A 146 -17.57 -9.04 4.00
N SER A 147 -16.24 -9.16 4.12
CA SER A 147 -15.51 -10.41 4.01
C SER A 147 -14.19 -10.33 4.76
N SER A 148 -13.56 -11.49 5.00
CA SER A 148 -12.18 -11.54 5.48
C SER A 148 -11.24 -10.81 4.50
N PRO A 149 -10.43 -9.84 4.95
CA PRO A 149 -9.60 -9.05 4.05
C PRO A 149 -8.40 -9.83 3.53
N SER A 150 -8.00 -9.53 2.30
CA SER A 150 -6.79 -10.09 1.66
C SER A 150 -5.51 -9.33 2.05
N SER A 151 -5.63 -8.03 2.33
CA SER A 151 -4.53 -7.17 2.76
C SER A 151 -5.06 -5.98 3.57
N VAL A 152 -4.18 -5.38 4.37
CA VAL A 152 -4.42 -4.10 5.05
C VAL A 152 -3.29 -3.12 4.73
N ILE A 153 -3.62 -1.86 4.49
CA ILE A 153 -2.65 -0.79 4.35
C ILE A 153 -2.75 0.11 5.57
N VAL A 154 -1.66 0.25 6.31
CA VAL A 154 -1.53 1.29 7.33
C VAL A 154 -1.12 2.56 6.62
N ILE A 155 -1.89 3.63 6.80
CA ILE A 155 -1.69 4.92 6.15
C ILE A 155 -1.48 5.97 7.22
N LYS A 156 -0.49 6.86 7.05
CA LYS A 156 -0.36 8.13 7.76
C LYS A 156 -0.52 9.26 6.76
N ASP A 157 -1.59 10.05 6.89
CA ASP A 157 -1.82 11.19 6.01
C ASP A 157 -0.97 12.42 6.41
N CYS A 158 -1.06 13.48 5.60
CA CYS A 158 -0.29 14.70 5.84
C CYS A 158 -0.73 15.47 7.09
N ALA A 159 -1.92 15.17 7.64
CA ALA A 159 -2.42 15.72 8.90
C ALA A 159 -2.02 14.85 10.11
N ASN A 160 -1.03 13.95 9.94
CA ASN A 160 -0.56 13.00 10.95
C ASN A 160 -1.65 12.04 11.47
N ARG A 161 -2.67 11.76 10.65
CA ARG A 161 -3.75 10.83 10.97
C ARG A 161 -3.44 9.45 10.40
N TYR A 162 -3.63 8.44 11.24
CA TYR A 162 -3.47 7.03 10.97
C TYR A 162 -4.77 6.33 10.56
N PHE A 163 -4.70 5.50 9.53
CA PHE A 163 -5.82 4.71 9.02
C PHE A 163 -5.40 3.28 8.68
N LEU A 164 -6.34 2.34 8.82
CA LEU A 164 -6.25 1.00 8.25
C LEU A 164 -7.19 0.92 7.05
N SER A 165 -6.65 0.60 5.88
CA SER A 165 -7.42 0.39 4.64
C SER A 165 -7.37 -1.08 4.24
N PHE A 166 -8.47 -1.79 4.44
CA PHE A 166 -8.61 -3.22 4.15
C PHE A 166 -9.07 -3.45 2.73
N VAL A 167 -8.51 -4.46 2.07
CA VAL A 167 -9.02 -4.96 0.77
C VAL A 167 -9.89 -6.18 1.01
N VAL A 168 -11.17 -6.04 0.73
CA VAL A 168 -12.21 -7.07 0.92
C VAL A 168 -12.88 -7.42 -0.41
N GLU A 169 -13.46 -8.61 -0.48
CA GLU A 169 -14.34 -9.00 -1.58
C GLU A 169 -15.78 -8.60 -1.24
N VAL A 170 -16.45 -7.98 -2.20
CA VAL A 170 -17.85 -7.56 -2.08
C VAL A 170 -18.63 -8.19 -3.22
N LYS A 171 -19.80 -8.75 -2.92
CA LYS A 171 -20.76 -9.20 -3.93
C LYS A 171 -21.42 -7.96 -4.54
N PRO A 172 -21.33 -7.75 -5.87
CA PRO A 172 -22.04 -6.65 -6.50
C PRO A 172 -23.54 -6.86 -6.32
N VAL A 173 -24.24 -5.81 -5.90
CA VAL A 173 -25.71 -5.80 -5.88
C VAL A 173 -26.14 -5.17 -7.19
N ASN A 174 -26.57 -6.01 -8.13
CA ASN A 174 -27.19 -5.56 -9.36
C ASN A 174 -28.69 -5.55 -9.13
N ILE A 175 -29.26 -4.36 -9.01
CA ILE A 175 -30.70 -4.15 -8.96
C ILE A 175 -31.13 -3.46 -10.25
N ASP A 176 -32.25 -3.90 -10.80
CA ASP A 176 -32.84 -3.24 -11.95
C ASP A 176 -33.27 -1.82 -11.54
N ALA A 177 -32.85 -0.84 -12.34
CA ALA A 177 -33.21 0.54 -12.10
C ALA A 177 -34.72 0.70 -12.28
N LYS A 178 -35.41 1.18 -11.22
CA LYS A 178 -36.85 1.45 -11.28
C LYS A 178 -37.19 2.55 -12.31
N ASN A 179 -36.24 3.46 -12.56
CA ASN A 179 -36.33 4.51 -13.58
C ASN A 179 -35.22 4.29 -14.62
N GLN A 180 -35.58 4.22 -15.90
CA GLN A 180 -34.65 3.85 -16.98
C GLN A 180 -33.63 4.94 -17.33
N SER A 181 -33.84 6.19 -16.90
CA SER A 181 -32.96 7.32 -17.23
C SER A 181 -32.61 8.14 -16.00
N ILE A 182 -31.33 8.12 -15.62
CA ILE A 182 -30.73 9.07 -14.67
C ILE A 182 -29.61 9.77 -15.44
N GLY A 183 -29.75 11.08 -15.64
CA GLY A 183 -28.67 11.92 -16.18
C GLY A 183 -27.71 12.31 -15.06
N ILE A 184 -26.45 11.92 -15.17
CA ILE A 184 -25.38 12.38 -14.27
C ILE A 184 -24.55 13.39 -15.06
N ASP A 185 -24.78 14.68 -14.83
CA ASP A 185 -23.91 15.74 -15.34
C ASP A 185 -22.76 15.97 -14.34
N LEU A 186 -21.53 15.79 -14.80
CA LEU A 186 -20.32 16.01 -14.01
C LEU A 186 -19.81 17.45 -14.12
N GLY A 187 -20.54 18.34 -14.82
CA GLY A 187 -20.36 19.80 -14.74
C GLY A 187 -18.94 20.28 -14.99
N ILE A 188 -18.23 19.71 -15.98
CA ILE A 188 -16.87 20.12 -16.31
C ILE A 188 -16.94 21.26 -17.33
N LYS A 189 -16.87 22.52 -16.86
CA LYS A 189 -16.52 23.64 -17.74
C LYS A 189 -15.05 23.51 -18.13
N THR A 190 -14.80 23.32 -19.43
CA THR A 190 -13.46 23.40 -20.05
C THR A 190 -12.93 24.81 -20.03
#